data_AF-A0A9P2XME0-F1
#
_entry.id   AF-A0A9P2XME0-F1
#
_cell.length_a   1.000
_cell.length_b   1.000
_cell.length_c   1.000
_cell.angle_alpha   90.00
_cell.angle_beta   90.00
_cell.angle_gamma   90.00
#
_symmetry.space_group_name_H-M   'P 1'
#
loop_
_entity.id
_entity.type
_entity.pdbx_description
1 polymer ?
#
loop_
_entity_poly.entity_id
_entity_poly.type
_entity_poly.pdbx_seq_one_letter_code
_entity_poly.pdbx_strand_id
1 'polypeptide(L)'
;MGYAGLFKNHGQPPIIEGIFWQPDNDTTPPKGNWHYLGINTFVPQWSVVESKSWWKNSNLPQWEKAIDLQKIKQQPWAKNLILGLAGEYNEHEARANVVALGEKSAQIIQEQNDASLKGYYFPVEADPTWLRVSTLGHVLEKLPSPIWVSVYSGESEPENYDLWVKSWLPQQAGVFFQDGVGVGVRTPEQARRILDQLEQTLGKDKTVIVLEAFRTKKNGQFRAAYPWEIISQIKAYEGKKIYIFDGPHYMGRWSVYIVGLWYRFVYGSTPATINGPENSK
;
A
#
# COMPACT_ATOMS: atom_id res chain seq x y z
N MET A 1 -10.25 -30.86 31.02
CA MET A 1 -10.88 -31.28 29.75
C MET A 1 -10.50 -30.24 28.71
N GLY A 2 -9.62 -30.61 27.78
CA GLY A 2 -9.00 -29.69 26.83
C GLY A 2 -9.93 -29.29 25.69
N TYR A 3 -10.00 -27.99 25.42
CA TYR A 3 -10.58 -27.40 24.21
C TYR A 3 -9.64 -27.56 23.00
N ALA A 4 -9.18 -28.79 22.73
CA ALA A 4 -8.23 -29.08 21.65
C ALA A 4 -8.91 -29.44 20.30
N GLY A 5 -10.21 -29.16 20.14
CA GLY A 5 -11.02 -29.71 19.03
C GLY A 5 -11.76 -28.72 18.13
N LEU A 6 -11.51 -27.40 18.22
CA LEU A 6 -12.28 -26.40 17.45
C LEU A 6 -11.49 -25.61 16.39
N PHE A 7 -10.17 -25.78 16.32
CA PHE A 7 -9.37 -25.10 15.30
C PHE A 7 -9.29 -26.00 14.06
N LYS A 8 -10.26 -25.83 13.15
CA LYS A 8 -10.11 -26.30 11.76
C LYS A 8 -8.79 -25.76 11.22
N ASN A 9 -8.12 -26.53 10.35
CA ASN A 9 -6.95 -26.11 9.59
C ASN A 9 -7.25 -24.79 8.83
N HIS A 10 -7.00 -23.65 9.47
CA HIS A 10 -6.99 -22.35 8.81
C HIS A 10 -5.71 -22.26 7.98
N GLY A 11 -5.77 -21.60 6.82
CA GLY A 11 -4.59 -21.39 5.99
C GLY A 11 -3.50 -20.61 6.74
N GLN A 12 -2.33 -20.48 6.12
CA GLN A 12 -1.26 -19.65 6.70
C GLN A 12 -1.79 -18.23 6.97
N PRO A 13 -1.58 -17.67 8.16
CA PRO A 13 -2.08 -16.34 8.49
C PRO A 13 -1.50 -15.29 7.52
N PRO A 14 -2.32 -14.36 6.99
CA PRO A 14 -1.81 -13.28 6.17
C PRO A 14 -1.02 -12.27 7.01
N ILE A 15 0.02 -11.67 6.43
CA ILE A 15 0.85 -10.66 7.08
C ILE A 15 0.33 -9.28 6.70
N ILE A 16 -0.28 -8.57 7.65
CA ILE A 16 -0.72 -7.18 7.45
C ILE A 16 0.45 -6.26 7.83
N GLU A 17 1.29 -5.94 6.85
CA GLU A 17 2.61 -5.35 7.10
C GLU A 17 2.56 -3.81 7.12
N GLY A 18 1.78 -3.23 6.22
CA GLY A 18 1.82 -1.80 5.96
C GLY A 18 0.47 -1.13 5.80
N ILE A 19 0.50 0.19 5.90
CA ILE A 19 -0.66 1.03 5.68
C ILE A 19 -0.30 2.26 4.87
N PHE A 20 -1.11 2.52 3.86
CA PHE A 20 -1.07 3.74 3.09
C PHE A 20 -1.83 4.86 3.77
N TRP A 21 -1.39 6.06 3.47
CA TRP A 21 -2.09 7.30 3.77
C TRP A 21 -2.04 8.19 2.54
N GLN A 22 -3.18 8.70 2.09
CA GLN A 22 -3.30 9.75 1.10
C GLN A 22 -3.32 11.11 1.83
N PRO A 23 -2.23 11.90 1.81
CA PRO A 23 -2.21 13.18 2.53
C PRO A 23 -3.27 14.17 2.07
N ASP A 24 -4.00 14.71 3.04
CA ASP A 24 -5.00 15.76 2.88
C ASP A 24 -5.13 16.61 4.15
N ASN A 25 -5.96 17.65 4.12
CA ASN A 25 -6.13 18.51 5.30
C ASN A 25 -6.94 17.85 6.42
N ASP A 26 -7.81 16.89 6.13
CA ASP A 26 -8.74 16.34 7.11
C ASP A 26 -8.08 15.29 8.00
N THR A 27 -7.11 14.56 7.44
CA THR A 27 -6.40 13.48 8.11
C THR A 27 -4.96 13.83 8.50
N THR A 28 -4.51 15.06 8.25
CA THR A 28 -3.19 15.54 8.70
C THR A 28 -3.24 16.16 10.12
N PRO A 29 -2.40 15.72 11.07
CA PRO A 29 -1.45 14.61 10.99
C PRO A 29 -2.16 13.24 11.07
N PRO A 30 -1.64 12.20 10.38
CA PRO A 30 -2.25 10.87 10.37
C PRO A 30 -2.21 10.24 11.76
N LYS A 31 -3.33 9.65 12.17
CA LYS A 31 -3.50 9.01 13.48
C LYS A 31 -4.24 7.68 13.34
N GLY A 32 -3.79 6.67 14.06
CA GLY A 32 -4.44 5.38 14.09
C GLY A 32 -3.85 4.41 15.10
N ASN A 33 -4.55 3.28 15.28
CA ASN A 33 -4.14 2.19 16.18
C ASN A 33 -3.68 0.95 15.40
N TRP A 34 -3.22 1.12 14.17
CA TRP A 34 -2.99 0.03 13.20
C TRP A 34 -1.93 -0.99 13.62
N HIS A 35 -1.04 -0.65 14.56
CA HIS A 35 -0.10 -1.59 15.15
C HIS A 35 -0.77 -2.78 15.86
N TYR A 36 -2.03 -2.66 16.28
CA TYR A 36 -2.81 -3.81 16.78
C TYR A 36 -3.16 -4.82 15.67
N LEU A 37 -3.03 -4.44 14.40
CA LEU A 37 -3.10 -5.33 13.25
C LEU A 37 -1.72 -5.81 12.79
N GLY A 38 -0.65 -5.63 13.58
CA GLY A 38 0.72 -5.99 13.18
C GLY A 38 1.42 -4.99 12.25
N ILE A 39 0.70 -3.97 11.78
CA ILE A 39 1.24 -2.94 10.88
C ILE A 39 2.37 -2.18 11.57
N ASN A 40 3.50 -2.09 10.87
CA ASN A 40 4.67 -1.32 11.30
C ASN A 40 5.33 -0.52 10.18
N THR A 41 4.84 -0.65 8.94
CA THR A 41 5.34 0.07 7.77
C THR A 41 4.31 1.10 7.34
N PHE A 42 4.72 2.36 7.26
CA PHE A 42 3.88 3.45 6.79
C PHE A 42 4.27 3.86 5.36
N VAL A 43 3.26 4.15 4.55
CA VAL A 43 3.45 4.59 3.15
C VAL A 43 2.57 5.82 2.90
N PRO A 44 3.08 7.05 3.11
CA PRO A 44 2.41 8.21 2.53
C PRO A 44 2.37 8.03 1.01
N GLN A 45 1.22 8.27 0.36
CA GLN A 45 1.08 8.12 -1.08
C GLN A 45 2.03 9.08 -1.80
N TRP A 46 2.19 10.29 -1.29
CA TRP A 46 3.15 11.28 -1.79
C TRP A 46 3.76 12.10 -0.66
N SER A 47 4.97 12.59 -0.91
CA SER A 47 5.61 13.65 -0.13
C SER A 47 5.22 15.03 -0.65
N VAL A 48 5.09 15.13 -1.98
CA VAL A 48 4.87 16.37 -2.72
C VAL A 48 3.75 16.14 -3.71
N VAL A 49 2.78 17.06 -3.73
CA VAL A 49 1.64 17.06 -4.65
C VAL A 49 1.30 18.51 -4.99
N GLU A 50 0.93 18.80 -6.24
CA GLU A 50 0.69 20.17 -6.72
C GLU A 50 1.85 21.13 -6.37
N SER A 51 3.10 20.66 -6.53
CA SER A 51 4.33 21.38 -6.19
C SER A 51 4.48 21.80 -4.71
N LYS A 52 3.67 21.26 -3.79
CA LYS A 52 3.73 21.54 -2.35
C LYS A 52 4.09 20.31 -1.53
N SER A 53 4.95 20.48 -0.54
CA SER A 53 5.40 19.43 0.38
C SER A 53 4.45 19.26 1.57
N TRP A 54 4.16 18.00 1.90
CA TRP A 54 3.51 17.60 3.15
C TRP A 54 4.49 17.46 4.32
N TRP A 55 5.80 17.53 4.06
CA TRP A 55 6.84 17.50 5.09
C TRP A 55 7.31 18.89 5.47
N LYS A 56 7.44 19.11 6.78
CA LYS A 56 8.16 20.26 7.33
C LYS A 56 9.62 20.22 6.91
N ASN A 57 10.22 21.40 6.81
CA ASN A 57 11.62 21.60 6.44
C ASN A 57 12.00 21.15 5.02
N SER A 58 11.02 20.91 4.14
CA SER A 58 11.28 20.80 2.70
C SER A 58 11.67 22.17 2.15
N ASN A 59 12.52 22.18 1.13
CA ASN A 59 12.89 23.37 0.35
C ASN A 59 11.74 23.87 -0.54
N LEU A 60 10.62 23.14 -0.60
CA LEU A 60 9.45 23.46 -1.39
C LEU A 60 8.40 24.23 -0.57
N PRO A 61 7.50 24.97 -1.23
CA PRO A 61 6.30 25.47 -0.58
C PRO A 61 5.60 24.33 0.17
N GLN A 62 5.13 24.60 1.38
CA GLN A 62 4.55 23.58 2.25
C GLN A 62 3.02 23.73 2.29
N TRP A 63 2.32 22.61 2.45
CA TRP A 63 0.92 22.63 2.84
C TRP A 63 0.77 23.21 4.25
N GLU A 64 -0.37 23.84 4.54
CA GLU A 64 -0.63 24.50 5.83
C GLU A 64 -0.41 23.55 7.02
N LYS A 65 -0.84 22.30 6.86
CA LYS A 65 -0.73 21.27 7.89
C LYS A 65 0.52 20.40 7.79
N ALA A 66 1.55 20.81 7.02
CA ALA A 66 2.76 20.00 6.84
C ALA A 66 3.32 19.45 8.16
N ILE A 67 3.79 18.20 8.12
CA ILE A 67 4.16 17.44 9.32
C ILE A 67 5.64 17.11 9.38
N ASP A 68 6.13 16.95 10.60
CA ASP A 68 7.49 16.50 10.84
C ASP A 68 7.54 14.98 10.68
N LEU A 69 8.29 14.51 9.69
CA LEU A 69 8.42 13.09 9.38
C LEU A 69 9.04 12.31 10.56
N GLN A 70 9.91 12.93 11.36
CA GLN A 70 10.50 12.27 12.54
C GLN A 70 9.45 12.00 13.62
N LYS A 71 8.42 12.85 13.75
CA LYS A 71 7.30 12.59 14.66
C LYS A 71 6.43 11.43 14.19
N ILE A 72 6.31 11.22 12.88
CA ILE A 72 5.62 10.06 12.32
C ILE A 72 6.40 8.78 12.62
N LYS A 73 7.72 8.77 12.43
CA LYS A 73 8.57 7.60 12.70
C LYS A 73 8.57 7.15 14.18
N GLN A 74 8.14 8.01 15.10
CA GLN A 74 7.94 7.65 16.51
C GLN A 74 6.65 6.87 16.77
N GLN A 75 5.73 6.80 15.81
CA GLN A 75 4.49 6.06 15.97
C GLN A 75 4.72 4.56 15.86
N PRO A 76 4.05 3.73 16.69
CA PRO A 76 4.27 2.28 16.69
C PRO A 76 3.91 1.59 15.36
N TRP A 77 3.04 2.22 14.56
CA TRP A 77 2.61 1.75 13.24
C TRP A 77 3.47 2.27 12.08
N ALA A 78 4.44 3.15 12.34
CA ALA A 78 5.33 3.76 11.34
C ALA A 78 6.82 3.59 11.68
N LYS A 79 7.18 2.47 12.30
CA LYS A 79 8.59 2.14 12.60
C LYS A 79 9.43 2.07 11.34
N ASN A 80 8.85 1.56 10.26
CA ASN A 80 9.41 1.57 8.92
C ASN A 80 8.65 2.58 8.05
N LEU A 81 9.36 3.21 7.12
CA LEU A 81 8.78 4.17 6.19
C LEU A 81 9.17 3.79 4.76
N ILE A 82 8.18 3.67 3.88
CA ILE A 82 8.38 3.72 2.43
C ILE A 82 7.97 5.13 2.01
N LEU A 83 8.93 5.93 1.55
CA LEU A 83 8.69 7.34 1.26
C LEU A 83 7.92 7.48 -0.05
N GLY A 84 6.67 7.92 -0.01
CA GLY A 84 5.93 8.34 -1.20
C GLY A 84 6.61 9.53 -1.86
N LEU A 85 6.75 9.53 -3.17
CA LEU A 85 7.54 10.52 -3.91
C LEU A 85 6.67 11.67 -4.41
N ALA A 86 7.05 12.33 -5.52
CA ALA A 86 6.26 13.38 -6.13
C ALA A 86 5.07 12.78 -6.91
N GLY A 87 3.88 13.33 -6.72
CA GLY A 87 2.66 12.92 -7.42
C GLY A 87 1.74 14.08 -7.75
N GLU A 88 0.56 13.75 -8.26
CA GLU A 88 -0.54 14.68 -8.51
C GLU A 88 -1.86 14.05 -8.07
N TYR A 89 -2.82 14.86 -7.59
CA TYR A 89 -4.16 14.36 -7.24
C TYR A 89 -4.94 13.91 -8.48
N ASN A 90 -4.72 14.60 -9.61
CA ASN A 90 -5.35 14.25 -10.87
C ASN A 90 -4.51 13.21 -11.61
N GLU A 91 -5.08 12.02 -11.83
CA GLU A 91 -4.38 10.92 -12.49
C GLU A 91 -3.97 11.24 -13.93
N HIS A 92 -4.81 11.97 -14.67
CA HIS A 92 -4.49 12.36 -16.05
C HIS A 92 -3.24 13.25 -16.09
N GLU A 93 -3.18 14.25 -15.21
CA GLU A 93 -2.01 15.12 -15.05
C GLU A 93 -0.79 14.33 -14.57
N ALA A 94 -0.96 13.41 -13.62
CA ALA A 94 0.12 12.56 -13.13
C ALA A 94 0.77 11.75 -14.26
N ARG A 95 -0.05 11.12 -15.13
CA ARG A 95 0.42 10.34 -16.28
C ARG A 95 1.05 11.21 -17.35
N ALA A 96 0.47 12.38 -17.62
CA ALA A 96 1.00 13.32 -18.60
C ALA A 96 2.39 13.86 -18.20
N ASN A 97 2.62 14.05 -16.89
CA ASN A 97 3.83 14.67 -16.34
C ASN A 97 4.80 13.66 -15.69
N VAL A 98 4.66 12.36 -15.97
CA VAL A 98 5.41 11.28 -15.29
C VAL A 98 6.93 11.48 -15.26
N VAL A 99 7.51 12.05 -16.32
CA VAL A 99 8.97 12.31 -16.40
C VAL A 99 9.38 13.43 -15.44
N ALA A 100 8.64 14.54 -15.43
CA ALA A 100 8.90 15.66 -14.52
C ALA A 100 8.70 15.25 -13.06
N LEU A 101 7.69 14.41 -12.77
CA LEU A 101 7.49 13.82 -11.45
C LEU A 101 8.66 12.91 -11.05
N GLY A 102 9.24 12.16 -12.00
CA GLY A 102 10.45 11.37 -11.79
C GLY A 102 11.66 12.21 -11.39
N GLU A 103 11.93 13.29 -12.12
CA GLU A 103 13.01 14.24 -11.80
C GLU A 103 12.79 14.89 -10.43
N LYS A 104 11.55 15.29 -10.15
CA LYS A 104 11.18 15.87 -8.85
C LYS A 104 11.37 14.88 -7.71
N SER A 105 11.03 13.61 -7.97
CA SER A 105 11.22 12.52 -7.02
C SER A 105 12.69 12.29 -6.69
N ALA A 106 13.58 12.34 -7.68
CA ALA A 106 15.02 12.25 -7.44
C ALA A 106 15.52 13.38 -6.53
N GLN A 107 15.01 14.61 -6.69
CA GLN A 107 15.32 15.73 -5.78
C GLN A 107 14.84 15.45 -4.36
N ILE A 108 13.59 15.01 -4.17
CA ILE A 108 13.03 14.68 -2.85
C ILE A 108 13.89 13.64 -2.12
N ILE A 109 14.34 12.61 -2.84
CA ILE A 109 15.17 11.54 -2.27
C ILE A 109 16.51 12.09 -1.78
N GLN A 110 17.15 12.95 -2.59
CA GLN A 110 18.40 13.60 -2.22
C GLN A 110 18.23 14.56 -1.03
N GLU A 111 17.14 15.32 -0.98
CA GLU A 111 16.82 16.24 0.12
C GLU A 111 16.58 15.50 1.43
N GLN A 112 15.85 14.38 1.39
CA GLN A 112 15.51 13.61 2.58
C GLN A 112 16.75 12.93 3.19
N ASN A 113 17.67 12.42 2.35
CA ASN A 113 18.94 11.79 2.72
C ASN A 113 18.85 10.88 3.97
N ASP A 114 17.79 10.06 4.06
CA ASP A 114 17.51 9.23 5.23
C ASP A 114 17.77 7.75 4.89
N ALA A 115 18.92 7.24 5.32
CA ALA A 115 19.32 5.85 5.12
C ALA A 115 18.46 4.83 5.89
N SER A 116 17.59 5.28 6.80
CA SER A 116 16.68 4.38 7.54
C SER A 116 15.35 4.11 6.82
N LEU A 117 15.13 4.71 5.65
CA LEU A 117 13.98 4.41 4.81
C LEU A 117 14.03 2.96 4.32
N LYS A 118 12.87 2.30 4.30
CA LYS A 118 12.72 0.92 3.80
C LYS A 118 12.63 0.85 2.28
N GLY A 119 12.38 2.00 1.65
CA GLY A 119 12.30 2.15 0.21
C GLY A 119 11.49 3.38 -0.17
N TYR A 120 11.09 3.44 -1.42
CA TYR A 120 10.36 4.55 -2.02
C TYR A 120 9.11 4.05 -2.73
N TYR A 121 8.09 4.89 -2.80
CA TYR A 121 6.85 4.63 -3.55
C TYR A 121 6.64 5.74 -4.56
N PHE A 122 6.62 5.40 -5.85
CA PHE A 122 6.31 6.35 -6.92
C PHE A 122 4.79 6.35 -7.16
N PRO A 123 4.09 7.46 -6.91
CA PRO A 123 2.63 7.46 -6.79
C PRO A 123 1.85 7.39 -8.10
N VAL A 124 2.50 7.55 -9.25
CA VAL A 124 1.78 7.51 -10.53
C VAL A 124 1.35 6.08 -10.80
N GLU A 125 0.04 5.86 -10.76
CA GLU A 125 -0.57 4.53 -10.88
C GLU A 125 -0.70 4.11 -12.34
N ALA A 126 -0.56 2.80 -12.59
CA ALA A 126 -0.60 2.25 -13.94
C ALA A 126 -1.74 1.22 -14.10
N ASP A 127 -2.45 1.31 -15.22
CA ASP A 127 -3.42 0.33 -15.66
C ASP A 127 -3.25 0.01 -17.16
N PRO A 128 -3.81 -1.12 -17.66
CA PRO A 128 -3.63 -1.57 -19.04
C PRO A 128 -4.04 -0.58 -20.13
N THR A 129 -4.88 0.41 -19.82
CA THR A 129 -5.27 1.44 -20.79
C THR A 129 -4.17 2.49 -21.05
N TRP A 130 -3.11 2.53 -20.23
CA TRP A 130 -2.04 3.52 -20.40
C TRP A 130 -1.08 3.15 -21.54
N LEU A 131 -1.33 3.75 -22.71
CA LEU A 131 -0.53 3.52 -23.93
C LEU A 131 0.97 3.82 -23.80
N ARG A 132 1.37 4.70 -22.87
CA ARG A 132 2.76 5.16 -22.70
C ARG A 132 3.43 4.66 -21.42
N VAL A 133 2.93 3.55 -20.86
CA VAL A 133 3.42 3.00 -19.58
C VAL A 133 4.92 2.66 -19.58
N SER A 134 5.54 2.38 -20.73
CA SER A 134 7.02 2.22 -20.82
C SER A 134 7.79 3.46 -20.36
N THR A 135 7.21 4.66 -20.49
CA THR A 135 7.80 5.91 -19.99
C THR A 135 7.92 5.88 -18.46
N LEU A 136 6.92 5.32 -17.76
CA LEU A 136 6.97 5.10 -16.32
C LEU A 136 8.10 4.12 -15.97
N GLY A 137 8.25 3.03 -16.72
CA GLY A 137 9.36 2.08 -16.55
C GLY A 137 10.73 2.77 -16.57
N HIS A 138 11.00 3.61 -17.58
CA HIS A 138 12.25 4.36 -17.67
C HIS A 138 12.46 5.40 -16.56
N VAL A 139 11.38 5.93 -15.98
CA VAL A 139 11.47 6.80 -14.79
C VAL A 139 11.89 5.97 -13.59
N LEU A 140 11.21 4.84 -13.34
CA LEU A 140 11.51 3.94 -12.22
C LEU A 140 12.94 3.38 -12.29
N GLU A 141 13.47 3.14 -13.50
CA GLU A 141 14.85 2.67 -13.69
C GLU A 141 15.92 3.60 -13.10
N LYS A 142 15.64 4.91 -13.12
CA LYS A 142 16.58 5.95 -12.67
C LYS A 142 16.47 6.23 -11.17
N LEU A 143 15.44 5.73 -10.51
CA LEU A 143 15.21 5.94 -9.08
C LEU A 143 15.90 4.86 -8.24
N PRO A 144 16.37 5.18 -7.02
CA PRO A 144 17.02 4.21 -6.16
C PRO A 144 16.05 3.14 -5.67
N SER A 145 16.60 1.94 -5.44
CA SER A 145 15.86 0.78 -4.93
C SER A 145 15.94 0.68 -3.40
N PRO A 146 14.97 0.01 -2.73
CA PRO A 146 13.74 -0.55 -3.29
C PRO A 146 12.74 0.54 -3.72
N ILE A 147 12.19 0.42 -4.93
CA ILE A 147 11.17 1.33 -5.48
C ILE A 147 9.89 0.54 -5.78
N TRP A 148 8.75 1.10 -5.41
CA TRP A 148 7.44 0.49 -5.58
C TRP A 148 6.52 1.38 -6.40
N VAL A 149 5.62 0.78 -7.17
CA VAL A 149 4.58 1.48 -7.91
C VAL A 149 3.25 0.75 -7.78
N SER A 150 2.14 1.47 -7.82
CA SER A 150 0.80 0.87 -7.80
C SER A 150 0.33 0.50 -9.20
N VAL A 151 -0.27 -0.68 -9.32
CA VAL A 151 -0.97 -1.11 -10.52
C VAL A 151 -2.40 -1.51 -10.18
N TYR A 152 -3.33 -1.19 -11.08
CA TYR A 152 -4.72 -1.62 -11.00
C TYR A 152 -5.25 -1.95 -12.40
N SER A 153 -6.46 -2.50 -12.47
CA SER A 153 -7.18 -2.66 -13.73
C SER A 153 -8.66 -2.42 -13.49
N GLY A 154 -9.31 -1.73 -14.42
CA GLY A 154 -10.75 -1.49 -14.42
C GLY A 154 -11.58 -2.73 -14.80
N GLU A 155 -10.96 -3.79 -15.30
CA GLU A 155 -11.61 -5.06 -15.61
C GLU A 155 -11.53 -6.01 -14.40
N SER A 156 -12.56 -6.81 -14.16
CA SER A 156 -12.56 -7.74 -13.02
C SER A 156 -11.50 -8.84 -13.14
N GLU A 157 -11.30 -9.39 -14.34
CA GLU A 157 -10.32 -10.45 -14.63
C GLU A 157 -9.60 -10.15 -15.97
N PRO A 158 -8.67 -9.17 -15.98
CA PRO A 158 -7.94 -8.79 -17.20
C PRO A 158 -7.06 -9.92 -17.71
N GLU A 159 -7.12 -10.19 -19.02
CA GLU A 159 -6.27 -11.20 -19.65
C GLU A 159 -4.79 -10.76 -19.68
N ASN A 160 -3.88 -11.68 -19.40
CA ASN A 160 -2.42 -11.48 -19.48
C ASN A 160 -1.91 -10.28 -18.68
N TYR A 161 -2.59 -9.93 -17.58
CA TYR A 161 -2.27 -8.75 -16.78
C TYR A 161 -0.85 -8.77 -16.18
N ASP A 162 -0.40 -9.94 -15.73
CA ASP A 162 0.95 -10.17 -15.24
C ASP A 162 2.03 -9.97 -16.32
N LEU A 163 1.75 -10.42 -17.55
CA LEU A 163 2.63 -10.19 -18.70
C LEU A 163 2.66 -8.71 -19.10
N TRP A 164 1.52 -8.02 -19.02
CA TRP A 164 1.47 -6.59 -19.23
C TRP A 164 2.35 -5.85 -18.21
N VAL A 165 2.23 -6.15 -16.91
CA VAL A 165 3.09 -5.55 -15.88
C VAL A 165 4.57 -5.86 -16.15
N LYS A 166 4.91 -7.11 -16.45
CA LYS A 166 6.28 -7.53 -16.76
C LYS A 166 6.88 -6.83 -17.98
N SER A 167 6.06 -6.41 -18.95
CA SER A 167 6.53 -5.82 -20.20
C SER A 167 7.22 -4.46 -20.04
N TRP A 168 6.94 -3.73 -18.95
CA TRP A 168 7.45 -2.39 -18.72
C TRP A 168 8.08 -2.18 -17.34
N LEU A 169 7.74 -3.01 -16.35
CA LEU A 169 8.25 -2.87 -14.99
C LEU A 169 9.76 -3.21 -14.93
N PRO A 170 10.62 -2.31 -14.44
CA PRO A 170 12.04 -2.58 -14.31
C PRO A 170 12.33 -3.69 -13.31
N GLN A 171 13.42 -4.43 -13.52
CA GLN A 171 13.75 -5.60 -12.69
C GLN A 171 13.88 -5.26 -11.20
N GLN A 172 14.35 -4.07 -10.85
CA GLN A 172 14.55 -3.63 -9.46
C GLN A 172 13.27 -3.11 -8.77
N ALA A 173 12.20 -2.87 -9.53
CA ALA A 173 10.96 -2.33 -9.00
C ALA A 173 10.03 -3.43 -8.48
N GLY A 174 9.30 -3.11 -7.41
CA GLY A 174 8.20 -3.89 -6.88
C GLY A 174 6.85 -3.25 -7.24
N VAL A 175 5.79 -4.04 -7.06
CA VAL A 175 4.43 -3.65 -7.39
C VAL A 175 3.51 -3.79 -6.20
N PHE A 176 2.75 -2.73 -5.95
CA PHE A 176 1.56 -2.73 -5.13
C PHE A 176 0.33 -2.96 -6.02
N PHE A 177 -0.24 -4.15 -5.96
CA PHE A 177 -1.45 -4.48 -6.72
C PHE A 177 -2.69 -4.05 -5.95
N GLN A 178 -3.44 -3.07 -6.45
CA GLN A 178 -4.70 -2.64 -5.86
C GLN A 178 -5.78 -3.68 -6.14
N ASP A 179 -6.46 -4.16 -5.09
CA ASP A 179 -7.38 -5.28 -5.22
C ASP A 179 -8.66 -4.94 -6.00
N GLY A 180 -9.05 -3.66 -6.05
CA GLY A 180 -10.25 -3.18 -6.71
C GLY A 180 -11.54 -3.60 -6.00
N VAL A 181 -11.46 -4.11 -4.78
CA VAL A 181 -12.63 -4.55 -3.99
C VAL A 181 -13.38 -3.33 -3.45
N GLY A 182 -12.67 -2.27 -3.10
CA GLY A 182 -13.26 -1.03 -2.59
C GLY A 182 -14.05 -0.27 -3.62
N VAL A 183 -13.60 -0.28 -4.87
CA VAL A 183 -14.33 0.29 -6.02
C VAL A 183 -15.42 -0.65 -6.58
N GLY A 184 -15.45 -1.90 -6.16
CA GLY A 184 -16.45 -2.89 -6.58
C GLY A 184 -16.14 -3.55 -7.93
N VAL A 185 -14.89 -3.47 -8.41
CA VAL A 185 -14.45 -4.12 -9.65
C VAL A 185 -14.27 -5.63 -9.47
N ARG A 186 -13.88 -6.08 -8.26
CA ARG A 186 -13.60 -7.49 -7.97
C ARG A 186 -14.16 -7.96 -6.64
N THR A 187 -14.36 -9.28 -6.52
CA THR A 187 -14.43 -9.93 -5.22
C THR A 187 -13.00 -10.17 -4.67
N PRO A 188 -12.85 -10.38 -3.35
CA PRO A 188 -11.55 -10.75 -2.78
C PRO A 188 -10.92 -11.99 -3.41
N GLU A 189 -11.71 -12.99 -3.78
CA GLU A 189 -11.23 -14.22 -4.39
C GLU A 189 -10.70 -13.99 -5.81
N GLN A 190 -11.30 -13.06 -6.56
CA GLN A 190 -10.80 -12.62 -7.86
C GLN A 190 -9.45 -11.92 -7.73
N ALA A 191 -9.34 -10.94 -6.82
CA ALA A 191 -8.08 -10.26 -6.55
C ALA A 191 -6.98 -11.23 -6.10
N ARG A 192 -7.35 -12.22 -5.27
CA ARG A 192 -6.43 -13.28 -4.83
C ARG A 192 -5.85 -14.08 -6.01
N ARG A 193 -6.65 -14.44 -7.01
CA ARG A 193 -6.18 -15.19 -8.19
C ARG A 193 -5.21 -14.37 -9.03
N ILE A 194 -5.52 -13.09 -9.25
CA ILE A 194 -4.63 -12.17 -9.99
C ILE A 194 -3.30 -11.99 -9.24
N LEU A 195 -3.35 -11.86 -7.91
CA LEU A 195 -2.15 -11.79 -7.09
C LEU A 195 -1.26 -13.04 -7.27
N ASP A 196 -1.83 -14.25 -7.30
CA ASP A 196 -1.06 -15.47 -7.55
C ASP A 196 -0.35 -15.45 -8.91
N GLN A 197 -1.03 -14.98 -9.96
CA GLN A 197 -0.45 -14.86 -11.29
C GLN A 197 0.69 -13.84 -11.31
N LEU A 198 0.48 -12.67 -10.70
CA LEU A 198 1.52 -11.65 -10.56
C LEU A 198 2.73 -12.18 -9.79
N GLU A 199 2.52 -12.86 -8.66
CA GLU A 199 3.61 -13.45 -7.87
C GLU A 199 4.34 -14.56 -8.62
N GLN A 200 3.65 -15.36 -9.43
CA GLN A 200 4.27 -16.39 -10.27
C GLN A 200 5.20 -15.77 -11.32
N THR A 201 4.80 -14.63 -11.89
CA THR A 201 5.51 -13.98 -13.00
C THR A 201 6.60 -13.01 -12.54
N LEU A 202 6.38 -12.26 -11.46
CA LEU A 202 7.25 -11.20 -10.94
C LEU A 202 8.05 -11.63 -9.69
N GLY A 203 7.53 -12.59 -8.93
CA GLY A 203 8.08 -13.06 -7.67
C GLY A 203 7.38 -12.48 -6.44
N LYS A 204 7.22 -13.32 -5.40
CA LYS A 204 6.52 -12.98 -4.14
C LYS A 204 7.08 -11.76 -3.42
N ASP A 205 8.38 -11.54 -3.48
CA ASP A 205 9.03 -10.40 -2.82
C ASP A 205 8.84 -9.08 -3.58
N LYS A 206 8.33 -9.13 -4.82
CA LYS A 206 8.11 -7.97 -5.69
C LYS A 206 6.64 -7.66 -5.90
N THR A 207 5.73 -8.43 -5.29
CA THR A 207 4.30 -8.23 -5.48
C THR A 207 3.61 -8.25 -4.13
N VAL A 208 2.88 -7.18 -3.85
CA VAL A 208 2.14 -7.01 -2.60
C VAL A 208 0.73 -6.55 -2.92
N ILE A 209 -0.27 -7.19 -2.32
CA ILE A 209 -1.66 -6.76 -2.51
C ILE A 209 -1.98 -5.58 -1.59
N VAL A 210 -2.68 -4.60 -2.15
CA VAL A 210 -3.23 -3.46 -1.45
C VAL A 210 -4.73 -3.68 -1.27
N LEU A 211 -5.12 -3.87 -0.01
CA LEU A 211 -6.49 -4.03 0.44
C LEU A 211 -7.14 -2.65 0.56
N GLU A 212 -8.13 -2.38 -0.30
CA GLU A 212 -8.91 -1.14 -0.23
C GLU A 212 -9.92 -1.18 0.93
N ALA A 213 -9.70 -0.31 1.93
CA ALA A 213 -10.48 -0.22 3.16
C ALA A 213 -11.72 0.68 3.06
N PHE A 214 -12.07 1.11 1.85
CA PHE A 214 -13.26 1.92 1.58
C PHE A 214 -14.24 1.18 0.67
N ARG A 215 -15.45 1.71 0.51
CA ARG A 215 -16.45 1.23 -0.45
C ARG A 215 -17.09 2.40 -1.18
N THR A 216 -17.35 2.23 -2.47
CA THR A 216 -18.15 3.16 -3.27
C THR A 216 -19.60 3.19 -2.77
N LYS A 217 -20.14 4.40 -2.65
CA LYS A 217 -21.57 4.66 -2.43
C LYS A 217 -22.24 4.89 -3.79
N LYS A 218 -23.57 4.76 -3.84
CA LYS A 218 -24.37 5.01 -5.04
C LYS A 218 -24.22 6.44 -5.62
N ASN A 219 -23.83 7.40 -4.79
CA ASN A 219 -23.61 8.79 -5.19
C ASN A 219 -22.15 9.09 -5.61
N GLY A 220 -21.32 8.07 -5.82
CA GLY A 220 -19.92 8.23 -6.22
C GLY A 220 -18.95 8.58 -5.08
N GLN A 221 -19.44 8.84 -3.86
CA GLN A 221 -18.58 9.06 -2.69
C GLN A 221 -18.10 7.75 -2.08
N PHE A 222 -17.12 7.81 -1.19
CA PHE A 222 -16.64 6.65 -0.45
C PHE A 222 -17.21 6.60 0.98
N ARG A 223 -17.29 5.39 1.54
CA ARG A 223 -17.44 5.12 2.98
C ARG A 223 -16.29 4.23 3.44
N ALA A 224 -16.00 4.22 4.73
CA ALA A 224 -15.20 3.14 5.29
C ALA A 224 -15.88 1.78 5.06
N ALA A 225 -15.08 0.77 4.76
CA ALA A 225 -15.52 -0.61 4.77
C ALA A 225 -15.85 -1.03 6.21
N TYR A 226 -16.91 -1.82 6.36
CA TYR A 226 -17.24 -2.42 7.64
C TYR A 226 -16.21 -3.48 8.02
N PRO A 227 -16.03 -3.78 9.31
CA PRO A 227 -15.02 -4.73 9.75
C PRO A 227 -15.17 -6.12 9.11
N TRP A 228 -16.41 -6.60 8.91
CA TRP A 228 -16.65 -7.89 8.27
C TRP A 228 -16.27 -7.90 6.78
N GLU A 229 -16.34 -6.76 6.09
CA GLU A 229 -15.90 -6.64 4.71
C GLU A 229 -14.35 -6.72 4.63
N ILE A 230 -13.65 -6.05 5.55
CA ILE A 230 -12.18 -6.14 5.70
C ILE A 230 -11.77 -7.57 6.06
N ILE A 231 -12.46 -8.21 7.00
CA ILE A 231 -12.23 -9.60 7.40
C ILE A 231 -12.35 -10.54 6.19
N SER A 232 -13.36 -10.35 5.33
CA SER A 232 -13.53 -11.16 4.13
C SER A 232 -12.34 -11.03 3.18
N GLN A 233 -11.83 -9.80 2.97
CA GLN A 233 -10.62 -9.57 2.17
C GLN A 233 -9.40 -10.25 2.79
N ILE A 234 -9.13 -10.02 4.08
CA ILE A 234 -7.99 -10.61 4.78
C ILE A 234 -8.03 -12.14 4.69
N LYS A 235 -9.20 -12.75 4.90
CA LYS A 235 -9.37 -14.19 4.81
C LYS A 235 -9.12 -14.73 3.41
N ALA A 236 -9.55 -14.03 2.36
CA ALA A 236 -9.25 -14.43 0.99
C ALA A 236 -7.75 -14.38 0.68
N TYR A 237 -7.00 -13.51 1.38
CA TYR A 237 -5.58 -13.28 1.19
C TYR A 237 -4.68 -14.10 2.13
N GLU A 238 -5.17 -15.20 2.71
CA GLU A 238 -4.36 -16.12 3.52
C GLU A 238 -3.02 -16.47 2.86
N GLY A 239 -1.95 -16.44 3.67
CA GLY A 239 -0.57 -16.70 3.27
C GLY A 239 0.11 -15.55 2.52
N LYS A 240 -0.55 -14.39 2.38
CA LYS A 240 -0.04 -13.24 1.63
C LYS A 240 0.37 -12.06 2.50
N LYS A 241 1.21 -11.22 1.93
CA LYS A 241 1.57 -9.91 2.46
C LYS A 241 0.55 -8.88 1.97
N ILE A 242 -0.01 -8.12 2.91
CA ILE A 242 -1.09 -7.15 2.69
C ILE A 242 -0.62 -5.77 3.15
N TYR A 243 -0.88 -4.77 2.32
CA TYR A 243 -0.89 -3.37 2.71
C TYR A 243 -2.34 -2.87 2.67
N ILE A 244 -2.73 -1.97 3.57
CA ILE A 244 -4.10 -1.44 3.59
C ILE A 244 -4.11 -0.02 3.02
N PHE A 245 -5.07 0.30 2.15
CA PHE A 245 -5.29 1.66 1.63
C PHE A 245 -6.74 2.08 1.90
N ASP A 246 -7.07 3.15 2.60
CA ASP A 246 -6.24 4.14 3.30
C ASP A 246 -6.57 4.11 4.80
N GLY A 247 -5.53 4.10 5.63
CA GLY A 247 -5.63 4.03 7.08
C GLY A 247 -6.35 5.21 7.73
N PRO A 248 -5.76 6.42 7.73
CA PRO A 248 -6.37 7.61 8.34
C PRO A 248 -7.82 7.89 7.95
N HIS A 249 -8.20 7.62 6.70
CA HIS A 249 -9.55 7.86 6.21
C HIS A 249 -10.56 6.77 6.62
N TYR A 250 -10.14 5.50 6.59
CA TYR A 250 -11.09 4.39 6.58
C TYR A 250 -10.84 3.30 7.64
N MET A 251 -9.68 3.30 8.30
CA MET A 251 -9.33 2.33 9.35
C MET A 251 -9.34 2.97 10.74
N GLY A 252 -10.54 3.34 11.19
CA GLY A 252 -10.75 3.85 12.53
C GLY A 252 -10.54 2.80 13.63
N ARG A 253 -10.48 3.30 14.88
CA ARG A 253 -10.23 2.49 16.09
C ARG A 253 -11.12 1.25 16.18
N TRP A 254 -12.44 1.41 15.99
CA TRP A 254 -13.40 0.31 16.10
C TRP A 254 -13.16 -0.80 15.07
N SER A 255 -12.84 -0.42 13.83
CA SER A 255 -12.52 -1.38 12.76
C SER A 255 -11.27 -2.18 13.10
N VAL A 256 -10.20 -1.50 13.51
CA VAL A 256 -8.95 -2.11 13.95
C VAL A 256 -9.15 -3.15 15.05
N TYR A 257 -9.92 -2.82 16.10
CA TYR A 257 -10.13 -3.75 17.20
C TYR A 257 -10.95 -4.98 16.79
N ILE A 258 -12.01 -4.82 16.01
CA ILE A 258 -12.82 -5.97 15.58
C ILE A 258 -12.03 -6.89 14.67
N VAL A 259 -11.33 -6.32 13.68
CA VAL A 259 -10.48 -7.10 12.77
C VAL A 259 -9.37 -7.81 13.55
N GLY A 260 -8.71 -7.11 14.49
CA GLY A 260 -7.65 -7.69 15.31
C GLY A 260 -8.15 -8.81 16.24
N LEU A 261 -9.32 -8.64 16.86
CA LEU A 261 -9.95 -9.68 17.69
C LEU A 261 -10.32 -10.91 16.87
N TRP A 262 -10.94 -10.70 15.70
CA TRP A 262 -11.24 -11.78 14.76
C TRP A 262 -9.97 -12.52 14.34
N TYR A 263 -8.92 -11.79 13.94
CA TYR A 263 -7.67 -12.37 13.49
C TYR A 263 -7.06 -13.26 14.58
N ARG A 264 -7.00 -12.76 15.82
CA ARG A 264 -6.49 -13.52 16.97
C ARG A 264 -7.33 -14.76 17.26
N PHE A 265 -8.65 -14.66 17.12
CA PHE A 265 -9.55 -15.79 17.32
C PHE A 265 -9.36 -16.88 16.25
N VAL A 266 -9.17 -16.49 14.99
CA VAL A 266 -9.05 -17.43 13.85
C VAL A 266 -7.65 -18.05 13.75
N TYR A 267 -6.59 -17.25 13.90
CA TYR A 267 -5.21 -17.71 13.66
C TYR A 267 -4.41 -17.99 14.93
N GLY A 268 -4.98 -17.76 16.12
CA GLY A 268 -4.32 -18.02 17.41
C GLY A 268 -3.14 -17.09 17.72
N SER A 269 -2.86 -16.10 16.88
CA SER A 269 -1.74 -15.17 16.98
C SER A 269 -2.19 -13.72 16.79
N THR A 270 -1.43 -12.77 17.32
CA THR A 270 -1.48 -11.40 16.80
C THR A 270 -0.94 -11.40 15.38
N PRO A 271 -1.47 -10.57 14.46
CA PRO A 271 -0.91 -10.48 13.11
C PRO A 271 0.59 -10.29 13.17
N ALA A 272 1.31 -11.18 12.47
CA ALA A 272 2.74 -11.29 12.63
C ALA A 272 3.42 -9.95 12.30
N THR A 273 4.21 -9.46 13.25
CA THR A 273 5.27 -8.51 12.93
C THR A 273 6.43 -9.33 12.40
N ILE A 274 6.94 -9.00 11.21
CA ILE A 274 8.15 -9.64 10.70
C ILE A 274 9.28 -9.25 11.67
N ASN A 275 9.58 -10.13 12.62
CA ASN A 275 10.90 -10.19 13.22
C ASN A 275 11.79 -10.93 12.22
N GLY A 276 12.99 -10.39 11.98
CA GLY A 276 13.97 -10.91 11.03
C GLY A 276 14.37 -12.36 11.26
N PRO A 277 15.21 -12.92 10.38
CA PRO A 277 15.42 -14.36 10.24
C PRO A 277 15.76 -15.01 11.58
N GLU A 278 15.10 -16.13 11.85
CA GLU A 278 15.53 -17.05 12.90
C GLU A 278 17.02 -17.35 12.70
N ASN A 279 17.82 -16.93 13.68
CA ASN A 279 19.20 -17.36 13.78
C ASN A 279 19.23 -18.87 13.74
N SER A 280 19.83 -19.41 12.68
CA SER A 280 20.32 -20.77 12.63
C SER A 280 21.20 -21.04 13.86
N LYS A 281 20.79 -22.02 14.65
CA LYS A 281 21.68 -22.81 15.48
C LYS A 281 21.79 -24.19 14.86
#